data_AF-A0A925I0E0-F1
#
_entry.id   AF-A0A925I0E0-F1
#
_cell.length_a   1.000
_cell.length_b   1.000
_cell.length_c   1.000
_cell.angle_alpha   90.00
_cell.angle_beta   90.00
_cell.angle_gamma   90.00
#
_symmetry.space_group_name_H-M   'P 1'
#
loop_
_entity.id
_entity.type
_entity.pdbx_description
1 polymer ?
#
loop_
_entity_poly.entity_id
_entity_poly.type
_entity_poly.pdbx_seq_one_letter_code
_entity_poly.pdbx_strand_id
1 'polypeptide(L)'
;MPRFMENISTVNSFVRTVLAVVVLGGVGGGGWYAYYKYNAKEFEAQDKAAKLADATKKLQDAEADIAAKAKTIQENVAKISALNKDNEKLRTKLALLKVDHRLARLTVLDQEKRGEKDELYSKVEFVELNDEGVPFDNDPPRIFDIKGDLVYIDSLVVKFEDKYIEEKDLDRSTSLCIFTRIYGERQQPIEGFPLDRKGTRPTGYARGGRETEFERKIWDDFWNIANDDVKAK
;
A
#
# COMPACT_ATOMS: atom_id res chain seq x y z
N MET A 1 114.52 -21.01 -8.87
CA MET A 1 113.14 -21.50 -9.12
C MET A 1 112.21 -21.05 -7.97
N PRO A 2 111.69 -19.81 -7.92
CA PRO A 2 110.85 -19.35 -6.80
C PRO A 2 109.33 -19.40 -7.09
N ARG A 3 108.91 -19.43 -8.37
CA ARG A 3 107.48 -19.32 -8.77
C ARG A 3 106.63 -20.57 -8.55
N PHE A 4 107.20 -21.73 -8.19
CA PHE A 4 106.44 -22.98 -8.03
C PHE A 4 105.92 -23.21 -6.61
N MET A 5 106.55 -22.65 -5.56
CA MET A 5 106.08 -22.83 -4.18
C MET A 5 104.96 -21.85 -3.76
N GLU A 6 104.87 -20.65 -4.35
CA GLU A 6 103.76 -19.71 -4.09
C GLU A 6 102.43 -20.19 -4.70
N ASN A 7 102.47 -20.92 -5.82
CA ASN A 7 101.26 -21.43 -6.46
C ASN A 7 100.59 -22.56 -5.65
N ILE A 8 101.36 -23.40 -4.96
CA ILE A 8 100.83 -24.53 -4.17
C ILE A 8 100.11 -24.03 -2.91
N SER A 9 100.66 -23.02 -2.23
CA SER A 9 100.04 -22.43 -1.03
C SER A 9 98.79 -21.60 -1.36
N THR A 10 98.80 -20.89 -2.48
CA THR A 10 97.64 -20.15 -3.00
C THR A 10 96.49 -21.08 -3.38
N VAL A 11 96.80 -22.20 -4.05
CA VAL A 11 95.79 -23.22 -4.40
C VAL A 11 95.21 -23.88 -3.15
N ASN A 12 96.02 -24.21 -2.14
CA ASN A 12 95.51 -24.80 -0.90
C ASN A 12 94.60 -23.85 -0.11
N SER A 13 94.97 -22.56 -0.04
CA SER A 13 94.14 -21.52 0.60
C SER A 13 92.80 -21.32 -0.13
N PHE A 14 92.84 -21.35 -1.48
CA PHE A 14 91.64 -21.28 -2.30
C PHE A 14 90.72 -22.48 -2.09
N VAL A 15 91.26 -23.72 -2.12
CA VAL A 15 90.51 -24.96 -1.86
C VAL A 15 89.88 -24.94 -0.47
N ARG A 16 90.62 -24.49 0.56
CA ARG A 16 90.10 -24.39 1.93
C ARG A 16 88.97 -23.35 2.05
N THR A 17 89.08 -22.23 1.34
CA THR A 17 88.04 -21.18 1.32
C THR A 17 86.78 -21.69 0.64
N VAL A 18 86.92 -22.35 -0.51
CA VAL A 18 85.79 -22.97 -1.22
C VAL A 18 85.13 -24.05 -0.37
N LEU A 19 85.91 -24.92 0.29
CA LEU A 19 85.39 -25.92 1.23
C LEU A 19 84.66 -25.27 2.41
N ALA A 20 85.20 -24.21 2.98
CA ALA A 20 84.55 -23.48 4.07
C ALA A 20 83.21 -22.87 3.61
N VAL A 21 83.15 -22.29 2.40
CA VAL A 21 81.91 -21.76 1.81
C VAL A 21 80.90 -22.88 1.54
N VAL A 22 81.34 -24.04 1.03
CA VAL A 22 80.45 -25.19 0.78
C VAL A 22 79.91 -25.77 2.09
N VAL A 23 80.75 -25.89 3.13
CA VAL A 23 80.33 -26.36 4.44
C VAL A 23 79.39 -25.37 5.11
N LEU A 24 79.70 -24.07 5.09
CA LEU A 24 78.83 -23.03 5.63
C LEU A 24 77.51 -22.94 4.86
N GLY A 25 77.55 -23.05 3.53
CA GLY A 25 76.36 -23.10 2.68
C GLY A 25 75.52 -24.34 2.94
N GLY A 26 76.15 -25.51 3.14
CA GLY A 26 75.48 -26.77 3.45
C GLY A 26 74.86 -26.78 4.84
N VAL A 27 75.56 -26.26 5.85
CA VAL A 27 75.04 -26.13 7.22
C VAL A 27 73.94 -25.06 7.29
N GLY A 28 74.13 -23.93 6.61
CA GLY A 28 73.11 -22.88 6.52
C GLY A 28 71.84 -23.36 5.80
N GLY A 29 71.99 -23.99 4.63
CA GLY A 29 70.87 -24.52 3.86
C GLY A 29 70.18 -25.71 4.55
N GLY A 30 70.96 -26.63 5.12
CA GLY A 30 70.44 -27.77 5.88
C GLY A 30 69.73 -27.35 7.16
N GLY A 31 70.29 -26.37 7.89
CA GLY A 31 69.66 -25.79 9.08
C GLY A 31 68.36 -25.06 8.75
N TRP A 32 68.33 -24.27 7.68
CA TRP A 32 67.11 -23.60 7.20
C TRP A 32 66.03 -24.61 6.80
N TYR A 33 66.40 -25.66 6.06
CA TYR A 33 65.46 -26.72 5.65
C TYR A 33 64.91 -27.51 6.85
N ALA A 34 65.76 -27.86 7.82
CA ALA A 34 65.34 -28.54 9.04
C ALA A 34 64.41 -27.67 9.89
N TYR A 35 64.72 -26.39 10.04
CA TYR A 35 63.86 -25.41 10.73
C TYR A 35 62.50 -25.27 10.06
N TYR A 36 62.48 -25.14 8.72
CA TYR A 36 61.25 -25.04 7.96
C TYR A 36 60.38 -26.30 8.12
N LYS A 37 60.97 -27.49 7.99
CA LYS A 37 60.23 -28.76 8.12
C LYS A 37 59.72 -29.01 9.54
N TYR A 38 60.49 -28.62 10.57
CA TYR A 38 60.08 -28.74 11.97
C TYR A 38 58.89 -27.81 12.28
N ASN A 39 58.94 -26.55 11.81
CA ASN A 39 57.91 -25.54 12.07
C ASN A 39 56.78 -25.49 11.02
N ALA A 40 56.81 -26.33 9.99
CA ALA A 40 55.80 -26.33 8.91
C ALA A 40 54.37 -26.43 9.44
N LYS A 41 54.14 -27.25 10.47
CA LYS A 41 52.82 -27.37 11.12
C LYS A 41 52.40 -26.10 11.87
N GLU A 42 53.33 -25.40 12.49
CA GLU A 42 53.05 -24.14 13.19
C GLU A 42 52.72 -23.02 12.20
N PHE A 43 53.45 -22.94 11.07
CA PHE A 43 53.13 -22.01 9.99
C PHE A 43 51.75 -22.29 9.37
N GLU A 44 51.41 -23.56 9.12
CA GLU A 44 50.08 -23.94 8.65
C GLU A 44 48.98 -23.63 9.67
N ALA A 45 49.24 -23.86 10.96
CA ALA A 45 48.30 -23.53 12.03
C ALA A 45 48.08 -22.02 12.12
N GLN A 46 49.13 -21.23 11.96
CA GLN A 46 49.06 -19.76 11.95
C GLN A 46 48.31 -19.23 10.73
N ASP A 47 48.55 -19.76 9.53
CA ASP A 47 47.81 -19.39 8.32
C ASP A 47 46.32 -19.75 8.42
N LYS A 48 46.00 -20.94 8.93
CA LYS A 48 44.61 -21.35 9.20
C LYS A 48 43.97 -20.45 10.26
N ALA A 49 44.68 -20.12 11.33
CA ALA A 49 44.18 -19.20 12.37
C ALA A 49 43.93 -17.79 11.81
N ALA A 50 44.81 -17.29 10.94
CA ALA A 50 44.62 -16.00 10.27
C ALA A 50 43.41 -16.02 9.33
N LYS A 51 43.23 -17.10 8.55
CA LYS A 51 42.05 -17.29 7.69
C LYS A 51 40.75 -17.42 8.50
N LEU A 52 40.78 -18.13 9.63
CA LEU A 52 39.66 -18.24 10.55
C LEU A 52 39.30 -16.87 11.15
N ALA A 53 40.29 -16.09 11.56
CA ALA A 53 40.08 -14.74 12.08
C ALA A 53 39.48 -13.81 11.02
N ASP A 54 39.97 -13.85 9.78
CA ASP A 54 39.42 -13.08 8.66
C ASP A 54 37.99 -13.51 8.30
N ALA A 55 37.72 -14.81 8.25
CA ALA A 55 36.38 -15.35 8.01
C ALA A 55 35.40 -14.98 9.14
N THR A 56 35.85 -15.05 10.40
CA THR A 56 35.04 -14.65 11.57
C THR A 56 34.71 -13.15 11.51
N LYS A 57 35.69 -12.32 11.15
CA LYS A 57 35.47 -10.88 10.98
C LYS A 57 34.46 -10.59 9.86
N LYS A 58 34.61 -11.24 8.71
CA LYS A 58 33.65 -11.10 7.59
C LYS A 58 32.24 -11.55 7.97
N LEU A 59 32.10 -12.62 8.76
CA LEU A 59 30.82 -13.05 9.28
C LEU A 59 30.20 -12.01 10.21
N GLN A 60 30.98 -11.45 11.14
CA GLN A 60 30.51 -10.39 12.04
C GLN A 60 30.08 -9.14 11.26
N ASP A 61 30.87 -8.72 10.26
CA ASP A 61 30.54 -7.58 9.41
C ASP A 61 29.26 -7.84 8.59
N ALA A 62 29.09 -9.07 8.07
CA ALA A 62 27.89 -9.47 7.35
C ALA A 62 26.65 -9.56 8.26
N GLU A 63 26.79 -10.08 9.47
CA GLU A 63 25.72 -10.11 10.48
C GLU A 63 25.28 -8.69 10.86
N ALA A 64 26.23 -7.77 11.04
CA ALA A 64 25.94 -6.37 11.30
C ALA A 64 25.21 -5.69 10.12
N ASP A 65 25.63 -5.96 8.87
CA ASP A 65 24.97 -5.44 7.66
C ASP A 65 23.55 -6.01 7.51
N ILE A 66 23.36 -7.32 7.77
CA ILE A 66 22.04 -7.96 7.75
C ILE A 66 21.13 -7.34 8.82
N ALA A 67 21.64 -7.11 10.03
CA ALA A 67 20.87 -6.47 11.10
C ALA A 67 20.46 -5.04 10.74
N ALA A 68 21.38 -4.26 10.15
CA ALA A 68 21.09 -2.91 9.67
C ALA A 68 20.03 -2.92 8.55
N LYS A 69 20.16 -3.82 7.57
CA LYS A 69 19.18 -3.99 6.49
C LYS A 69 17.82 -4.44 7.01
N ALA A 70 17.77 -5.34 7.97
CA ALA A 70 16.53 -5.79 8.59
C ALA A 70 15.77 -4.63 9.26
N LYS A 71 16.49 -3.73 9.94
CA LYS A 71 15.92 -2.51 10.51
C LYS A 71 15.33 -1.60 9.43
N THR A 72 16.08 -1.34 8.36
CA THR A 72 15.59 -0.52 7.23
C THR A 72 14.36 -1.14 6.55
N ILE A 73 14.33 -2.48 6.41
CA ILE A 73 13.16 -3.19 5.87
C ILE A 73 11.95 -2.98 6.78
N GLN A 74 12.10 -3.09 8.10
CA GLN A 74 10.99 -2.85 9.04
C GLN A 74 10.46 -1.41 8.95
N GLU A 75 11.35 -0.42 8.89
CA GLU A 75 10.98 0.99 8.72
C GLU A 75 10.24 1.23 7.40
N ASN A 76 10.73 0.64 6.31
CA ASN A 76 10.10 0.73 5.00
C ASN A 76 8.74 0.04 4.96
N VAL A 77 8.59 -1.13 5.61
CA VAL A 77 7.30 -1.84 5.71
C VAL A 77 6.27 -0.98 6.46
N ALA A 78 6.65 -0.36 7.57
CA ALA A 78 5.79 0.55 8.31
C ALA A 78 5.38 1.77 7.45
N LYS A 79 6.33 2.35 6.70
CA LYS A 79 6.07 3.48 5.81
C LYS A 79 5.14 3.11 4.65
N ILE A 80 5.36 1.97 4.00
CA ILE A 80 4.51 1.46 2.91
C ILE A 80 3.08 1.21 3.43
N SER A 81 2.94 0.63 4.62
CA SER A 81 1.64 0.42 5.24
C SER A 81 0.89 1.74 5.47
N ALA A 82 1.57 2.76 6.01
CA ALA A 82 1.00 4.09 6.21
C ALA A 82 0.60 4.75 4.87
N LEU A 83 1.50 4.74 3.88
CA LEU A 83 1.23 5.33 2.56
C LEU A 83 0.09 4.63 1.82
N ASN A 84 -0.06 3.31 1.97
CA ASN A 84 -1.18 2.59 1.38
C ASN A 84 -2.51 3.00 2.01
N LYS A 85 -2.54 3.17 3.34
CA LYS A 85 -3.73 3.65 4.06
C LYS A 85 -4.13 5.07 3.63
N ASP A 86 -3.14 5.95 3.45
CA ASP A 86 -3.40 7.31 2.97
C ASP A 86 -3.88 7.33 1.52
N ASN A 87 -3.29 6.50 0.65
CA ASN A 87 -3.76 6.37 -0.73
C ASN A 87 -5.20 5.85 -0.80
N GLU A 88 -5.57 4.86 0.02
CA GLU A 88 -6.94 4.37 0.10
C GLU A 88 -7.89 5.50 0.52
N LYS A 89 -7.54 6.24 1.58
CA LYS A 89 -8.32 7.39 2.07
C LYS A 89 -8.49 8.46 0.99
N LEU A 90 -7.42 8.84 0.29
CA LEU A 90 -7.46 9.84 -0.77
C LEU A 90 -8.31 9.37 -1.96
N ARG A 91 -8.19 8.10 -2.36
CA ARG A 91 -9.04 7.52 -3.42
C ARG A 91 -10.51 7.52 -3.03
N THR A 92 -10.85 7.19 -1.79
CA THR A 92 -12.24 7.29 -1.30
C THR A 92 -12.72 8.74 -1.26
N LYS A 93 -11.91 9.68 -0.78
CA LYS A 93 -12.27 11.11 -0.79
C LYS A 93 -12.56 11.60 -2.20
N LEU A 94 -11.61 11.42 -3.11
CA LEU A 94 -11.75 11.81 -4.52
C LEU A 94 -12.91 11.07 -5.18
N ALA A 95 -13.23 9.85 -4.74
CA ALA A 95 -14.37 9.12 -5.23
C ALA A 95 -15.71 9.73 -4.84
N LEU A 96 -15.86 10.12 -3.58
CA LEU A 96 -17.05 10.79 -3.09
C LEU A 96 -17.15 12.23 -3.65
N LEU A 97 -16.00 12.87 -3.87
CA LEU A 97 -15.89 14.22 -4.43
C LEU A 97 -16.27 14.32 -5.91
N LYS A 98 -16.21 13.21 -6.64
CA LYS A 98 -16.44 13.18 -8.09
C LYS A 98 -17.87 12.86 -8.50
N VAL A 99 -18.73 12.44 -7.58
CA VAL A 99 -20.16 12.30 -7.89
C VAL A 99 -20.78 13.69 -7.81
N ASP A 100 -20.76 14.42 -8.93
CA ASP A 100 -21.25 15.80 -8.99
C ASP A 100 -22.78 15.88 -9.07
N HIS A 101 -23.42 14.77 -9.45
CA HIS A 101 -24.86 14.67 -9.60
C HIS A 101 -25.31 13.22 -9.47
N ARG A 102 -26.54 13.01 -8.99
CA ARG A 102 -27.20 11.71 -8.93
C ARG A 102 -28.45 11.78 -9.78
N LEU A 103 -28.55 10.91 -10.76
CA LEU A 103 -29.63 10.91 -11.73
C LEU A 103 -30.59 9.75 -11.45
N ALA A 104 -31.88 10.02 -11.56
CA ALA A 104 -32.91 9.01 -11.52
C ALA A 104 -33.95 9.31 -12.59
N ARG A 105 -34.55 8.24 -13.13
CA ARG A 105 -35.68 8.31 -14.05
C ARG A 105 -36.92 7.82 -13.32
N LEU A 106 -37.99 8.60 -13.42
CA LEU A 106 -39.34 8.16 -13.08
C LEU A 106 -40.12 7.88 -14.36
N THR A 107 -40.72 6.69 -14.42
CA THR A 107 -41.62 6.30 -15.50
C THR A 107 -43.00 6.01 -14.91
N VAL A 108 -44.04 6.67 -15.40
CA VAL A 108 -45.42 6.30 -15.04
C VAL A 108 -45.79 5.05 -15.85
N LEU A 109 -46.09 3.95 -15.16
CA LEU A 109 -46.45 2.68 -15.77
C LEU A 109 -47.96 2.58 -16.00
N ASP A 110 -48.74 3.04 -15.03
CA ASP A 110 -50.20 2.95 -15.06
C ASP A 110 -50.84 3.99 -14.14
N GLN A 111 -52.08 4.36 -14.42
CA GLN A 111 -52.90 5.21 -13.57
C GLN A 111 -54.34 4.69 -13.57
N GLU A 112 -54.85 4.38 -12.39
CA GLU A 112 -56.21 3.87 -12.24
C GLU A 112 -56.86 4.41 -10.97
N LYS A 113 -58.19 4.43 -10.98
CA LYS A 113 -58.97 4.79 -9.79
C LYS A 113 -59.38 3.53 -9.05
N ARG A 114 -59.25 3.55 -7.73
CA ARG A 114 -59.50 2.38 -6.87
C ARG A 114 -60.33 2.74 -5.64
N GLY A 115 -61.04 1.75 -5.13
CA GLY A 115 -61.83 1.83 -3.90
C GLY A 115 -63.17 2.57 -4.07
N GLU A 116 -63.97 2.57 -3.01
CA GLU A 116 -65.34 3.13 -3.01
C GLU A 116 -65.38 4.65 -3.23
N LYS A 117 -64.26 5.34 -2.97
CA LYS A 117 -64.13 6.80 -3.09
C LYS A 117 -63.53 7.26 -4.42
N ASP A 118 -63.32 6.35 -5.37
CA ASP A 118 -62.76 6.66 -6.69
C ASP A 118 -61.40 7.39 -6.58
N GLU A 119 -60.56 6.94 -5.64
CA GLU A 119 -59.25 7.55 -5.37
C GLU A 119 -58.27 7.20 -6.49
N LEU A 120 -57.56 8.19 -7.01
CA LEU A 120 -56.57 8.00 -8.07
C LEU A 120 -55.29 7.39 -7.50
N TYR A 121 -54.75 6.37 -8.17
CA TYR A 121 -53.46 5.75 -7.87
C TYR A 121 -52.60 5.73 -9.14
N SER A 122 -51.33 6.11 -8.99
CA SER A 122 -50.32 6.05 -10.05
C SER A 122 -49.28 4.98 -9.71
N LYS A 123 -49.11 4.02 -10.61
CA LYS A 123 -48.00 3.07 -10.55
C LYS A 123 -46.80 3.70 -11.23
N VAL A 124 -45.73 3.93 -10.48
CA VAL A 124 -44.51 4.58 -10.98
C VAL A 124 -43.29 3.68 -10.79
N GLU A 125 -42.44 3.65 -11.78
CA GLU A 125 -41.13 3.01 -11.75
C GLU A 125 -40.06 4.05 -11.47
N PHE A 126 -39.19 3.76 -10.50
CA PHE A 126 -38.00 4.52 -10.16
C PHE A 126 -36.75 3.71 -10.53
N VAL A 127 -35.83 4.32 -11.28
CA VAL A 127 -34.54 3.72 -11.60
C VAL A 127 -33.43 4.76 -11.50
N GLU A 128 -32.31 4.41 -10.87
CA GLU A 128 -31.12 5.27 -10.81
C GLU A 128 -30.26 5.07 -12.04
N LEU A 129 -29.69 6.17 -12.53
CA LEU A 129 -28.87 6.19 -13.73
C LEU A 129 -27.43 6.56 -13.36
N ASN A 130 -26.49 6.00 -14.11
CA ASN A 130 -25.08 6.40 -14.09
C ASN A 130 -24.85 7.70 -14.89
N ASP A 131 -23.59 8.13 -14.96
CA ASP A 131 -23.19 9.36 -15.66
C ASP A 131 -23.47 9.31 -17.17
N GLU A 132 -23.59 8.11 -17.74
CA GLU A 132 -23.98 7.89 -19.14
C GLU A 132 -25.51 7.84 -19.36
N GLY A 133 -26.31 7.99 -18.30
CA GLY A 133 -27.78 7.94 -18.37
C GLY A 133 -28.37 6.54 -18.46
N VAL A 134 -27.58 5.51 -18.14
CA VAL A 134 -27.95 4.09 -18.16
C VAL A 134 -28.24 3.59 -16.74
N PRO A 135 -29.25 2.72 -16.52
CA PRO A 135 -29.48 2.10 -15.23
C PRO A 135 -28.26 1.36 -14.66
N PHE A 136 -28.07 1.39 -13.35
CA PHE A 136 -27.06 0.55 -12.70
C PHE A 136 -27.43 -0.94 -12.79
N ASP A 137 -26.50 -1.77 -13.29
CA ASP A 137 -26.72 -3.22 -13.44
C ASP A 137 -27.11 -3.93 -12.12
N ASN A 138 -26.64 -3.40 -11.01
CA ASN A 138 -26.82 -3.93 -9.66
C ASN A 138 -27.94 -3.24 -8.87
N ASP A 139 -28.76 -2.37 -9.48
CA ASP A 139 -29.93 -1.75 -8.85
C ASP A 139 -31.17 -1.89 -9.73
N PRO A 140 -32.03 -2.88 -9.45
CA PRO A 140 -33.22 -3.13 -10.25
C PRO A 140 -34.25 -2.00 -10.11
N PRO A 141 -35.07 -1.74 -11.14
CA PRO A 141 -36.15 -0.76 -11.06
C PRO A 141 -37.10 -1.05 -9.90
N ARG A 142 -37.45 -0.01 -9.14
CA ARG A 142 -38.36 -0.09 -8.00
C ARG A 142 -39.72 0.47 -8.39
N ILE A 143 -40.77 -0.34 -8.25
CA ILE A 143 -42.14 0.07 -8.57
C ILE A 143 -42.86 0.47 -7.30
N PHE A 144 -43.47 1.66 -7.33
CA PHE A 144 -44.26 2.21 -6.23
C PHE A 144 -45.70 2.45 -6.68
N ASP A 145 -46.61 2.32 -5.72
CA ASP A 145 -48.03 2.57 -5.91
C ASP A 145 -48.39 3.83 -5.12
N ILE A 146 -48.51 4.94 -5.83
CA ILE A 146 -48.57 6.29 -5.26
C ILE A 146 -50.01 6.80 -5.30
N LYS A 147 -50.48 7.37 -4.20
CA LYS A 147 -51.83 7.98 -4.13
C LYS A 147 -51.84 9.32 -4.84
N GLY A 148 -52.55 9.39 -5.96
CA GLY A 148 -52.69 10.60 -6.77
C GLY A 148 -52.01 10.55 -8.13
N ASP A 149 -51.88 11.71 -8.76
CA ASP A 149 -51.19 11.92 -10.05
C ASP A 149 -49.92 12.78 -9.92
N LEU A 150 -49.61 13.30 -8.72
CA LEU A 150 -48.44 14.11 -8.47
C LEU A 150 -47.50 13.39 -7.51
N VAL A 151 -46.25 13.21 -7.95
CA VAL A 151 -45.22 12.52 -7.17
C VAL A 151 -44.24 13.52 -6.59
N TYR A 152 -43.99 13.39 -5.28
CA TYR A 152 -42.94 14.10 -4.56
C TYR A 152 -41.77 13.16 -4.26
N ILE A 153 -40.55 13.69 -4.35
CA ILE A 153 -39.32 13.01 -3.96
C ILE A 153 -38.58 13.93 -3.01
N ASP A 154 -38.39 13.49 -1.77
CA ASP A 154 -37.56 14.23 -0.83
C ASP A 154 -36.11 13.79 -0.96
N SER A 155 -35.21 14.77 -0.95
CA SER A 155 -33.77 14.52 -0.94
C SER A 155 -33.07 15.30 0.16
N LEU A 156 -31.95 14.76 0.64
CA LEU A 156 -31.01 15.44 1.50
C LEU A 156 -29.75 15.74 0.70
N VAL A 157 -29.36 17.02 0.70
CA VAL A 157 -28.16 17.48 0.00
C VAL A 157 -27.17 18.02 1.02
N VAL A 158 -26.00 17.41 1.09
CA VAL A 158 -24.87 17.91 1.90
C VAL A 158 -23.88 18.56 0.97
N LYS A 159 -23.58 19.83 1.19
CA LYS A 159 -22.58 20.59 0.45
C LYS A 159 -21.31 20.68 1.27
N PHE A 160 -20.17 20.36 0.67
CA PHE A 160 -18.88 20.55 1.34
C PHE A 160 -18.33 21.94 1.05
N GLU A 161 -17.74 22.57 2.07
CA GLU A 161 -17.00 23.82 1.89
C GLU A 161 -15.69 23.57 1.14
N ASP A 162 -15.36 24.48 0.23
CA ASP A 162 -14.18 24.41 -0.65
C ASP A 162 -12.87 24.22 0.12
N LYS A 163 -12.75 24.73 1.35
CA LYS A 163 -11.54 24.56 2.19
C LYS A 163 -11.17 23.11 2.51
N TYR A 164 -12.12 22.19 2.34
CA TYR A 164 -11.93 20.74 2.55
C TYR A 164 -11.74 19.97 1.24
N ILE A 165 -11.83 20.66 0.09
CA ILE A 165 -11.65 20.16 -1.27
C ILE A 165 -10.31 20.71 -1.76
N GLU A 166 -9.38 19.85 -2.16
CA GLU A 166 -8.00 20.29 -2.49
C GLU A 166 -7.97 21.36 -3.61
N GLU A 167 -7.09 22.36 -3.46
CA GLU A 167 -6.96 23.63 -4.22
C GLU A 167 -6.69 23.52 -5.75
N LYS A 168 -7.23 22.54 -6.48
CA LYS A 168 -6.93 22.36 -7.92
C LYS A 168 -8.13 22.15 -8.86
N ASP A 169 -9.36 22.41 -8.43
CA ASP A 169 -10.49 22.46 -9.35
C ASP A 169 -11.36 23.69 -9.01
N LEU A 170 -11.29 24.72 -9.86
CA LEU A 170 -11.91 26.04 -9.63
C LEU A 170 -13.46 26.04 -9.71
N ASP A 171 -14.09 24.92 -10.06
CA ASP A 171 -15.53 24.87 -10.37
C ASP A 171 -16.35 23.75 -9.68
N ARG A 172 -15.87 23.11 -8.60
CA ARG A 172 -16.65 22.02 -7.96
C ARG A 172 -16.98 22.26 -6.49
N SER A 173 -18.18 22.81 -6.26
CA SER A 173 -18.94 22.51 -5.04
C SER A 173 -19.38 21.04 -5.09
N THR A 174 -18.65 20.15 -4.44
CA THR A 174 -19.12 18.77 -4.30
C THR A 174 -20.29 18.73 -3.33
N SER A 175 -21.40 18.14 -3.76
CA SER A 175 -22.52 17.82 -2.89
C SER A 175 -22.88 16.34 -2.94
N LEU A 176 -23.16 15.74 -1.79
CA LEU A 176 -23.81 14.44 -1.73
C LEU A 176 -25.33 14.64 -1.78
N CYS A 177 -26.03 13.83 -2.57
CA CYS A 177 -27.47 13.82 -2.69
C CYS A 177 -28.02 12.43 -2.34
N ILE A 178 -28.88 12.38 -1.33
CA ILE A 178 -29.54 11.16 -0.88
C ILE A 178 -31.04 11.30 -1.14
N PHE A 179 -31.63 10.35 -1.86
CA PHE A 179 -33.07 10.27 -2.06
C PHE A 179 -33.68 9.58 -0.85
N THR A 180 -34.47 10.30 -0.06
CA THR A 180 -34.97 9.74 1.21
C THR A 180 -36.29 9.00 1.02
N ARG A 181 -37.25 9.60 0.32
CA ARG A 181 -38.58 9.02 0.16
C ARG A 181 -39.28 9.51 -1.10
N ILE A 182 -40.26 8.71 -1.54
CA ILE A 182 -41.19 8.99 -2.64
C ILE A 182 -42.63 8.85 -2.13
N TYR A 183 -43.50 9.81 -2.44
CA TYR A 183 -44.90 9.81 -2.00
C TYR A 183 -45.79 10.64 -2.92
N GLY A 184 -47.10 10.46 -2.80
CA GLY A 184 -48.10 11.17 -3.59
C GLY A 184 -48.66 12.41 -2.91
N GLU A 185 -49.32 13.28 -3.65
CA GLU A 185 -49.94 14.49 -3.09
C GLU A 185 -51.10 14.21 -2.13
N ARG A 186 -51.67 12.99 -2.21
CA ARG A 186 -52.73 12.51 -1.31
C ARG A 186 -52.21 11.56 -0.23
N GLN A 187 -50.90 11.58 0.03
CA GLN A 187 -50.23 10.75 1.01
C GLN A 187 -49.44 11.63 1.96
N GLN A 188 -49.43 11.32 3.26
CA GLN A 188 -48.55 12.05 4.17
C GLN A 188 -47.08 11.66 3.90
N PRO A 189 -46.11 12.59 4.01
CA PRO A 189 -44.70 12.26 3.78
C PRO A 189 -44.16 11.14 4.68
N ILE A 190 -44.74 10.94 5.88
CA ILE A 190 -44.38 9.85 6.79
C ILE A 190 -44.86 8.47 6.31
N GLU A 191 -45.90 8.44 5.49
CA GLU A 191 -46.45 7.22 4.88
C GLU A 191 -45.74 6.88 3.56
N GLY A 192 -44.88 7.77 3.07
CA GLY A 192 -44.12 7.60 1.82
C GLY A 192 -43.19 6.40 1.84
N PHE A 193 -42.83 5.93 0.64
CA PHE A 193 -41.93 4.81 0.48
C PHE A 193 -40.46 5.28 0.61
N PRO A 194 -39.63 4.63 1.45
CA PRO A 194 -38.23 4.98 1.55
C PRO A 194 -37.47 4.57 0.28
N LEU A 195 -36.63 5.47 -0.23
CA LEU A 195 -35.73 5.20 -1.36
C LEU A 195 -34.38 4.71 -0.81
N ASP A 196 -33.55 5.60 -0.28
CA ASP A 196 -32.34 5.24 0.45
C ASP A 196 -32.65 4.93 1.91
N ARG A 197 -32.20 3.78 2.41
CA ARG A 197 -32.42 3.37 3.79
C ARG A 197 -31.28 3.85 4.69
N LYS A 198 -31.61 4.23 5.92
CA LYS A 198 -30.61 4.57 6.95
C LYS A 198 -29.60 3.44 7.11
N GLY A 199 -28.31 3.80 7.16
CA GLY A 199 -27.22 2.84 7.30
C GLY A 199 -26.93 2.03 6.04
N THR A 200 -27.52 2.38 4.89
CA THR A 200 -27.15 1.83 3.59
C THR A 200 -26.36 2.84 2.79
N ARG A 201 -25.39 2.34 2.00
CA ARG A 201 -24.71 3.11 0.97
C ARG A 201 -25.66 3.28 -0.22
N PRO A 202 -25.96 4.51 -0.68
CA PRO A 202 -26.80 4.70 -1.85
C PRO A 202 -26.12 4.17 -3.14
N THR A 203 -26.92 3.63 -4.06
CA THR A 203 -26.44 2.96 -5.28
C THR A 203 -25.55 3.85 -6.13
N GLY A 204 -25.92 5.13 -6.33
CA GLY A 204 -25.11 6.07 -7.11
C GLY A 204 -23.67 6.24 -6.63
N TYR A 205 -23.36 5.85 -5.39
CA TYR A 205 -22.01 5.87 -4.83
C TYR A 205 -21.34 4.48 -4.81
N ALA A 206 -22.10 3.41 -5.02
CA ALA A 206 -21.64 2.04 -5.04
C ALA A 206 -21.00 1.69 -6.39
N ARG A 207 -19.68 1.92 -6.52
CA ARG A 207 -18.89 1.71 -7.75
C ARG A 207 -18.65 0.24 -8.15
N GLY A 208 -19.63 -0.64 -8.00
CA GLY A 208 -19.48 -2.08 -8.28
C GLY A 208 -18.46 -2.82 -7.38
N GLY A 209 -17.85 -2.12 -6.42
CA GLY A 209 -16.88 -2.65 -5.47
C GLY A 209 -17.46 -2.82 -4.07
N ARG A 210 -16.79 -3.64 -3.24
CA ARG A 210 -17.11 -3.76 -1.81
C ARG A 210 -16.85 -2.42 -1.12
N GLU A 211 -17.78 -2.03 -0.26
CA GLU A 211 -17.64 -0.88 0.63
C GLU A 211 -16.40 -1.05 1.52
N THR A 212 -15.57 -0.01 1.61
CA THR A 212 -14.41 -0.01 2.54
C THR A 212 -14.85 0.39 3.95
N GLU A 213 -14.08 0.04 4.99
CA GLU A 213 -14.40 0.46 6.37
C GLU A 213 -14.46 1.98 6.52
N PHE A 214 -13.63 2.71 5.77
CA PHE A 214 -13.63 4.16 5.76
C PHE A 214 -14.90 4.73 5.10
N GLU A 215 -15.31 4.15 3.97
CA GLU A 215 -16.56 4.52 3.28
C GLU A 215 -17.78 4.28 4.17
N ARG A 216 -17.83 3.13 4.86
CA ARG A 216 -18.88 2.83 5.84
C ARG A 216 -18.98 3.88 6.92
N LYS A 217 -17.83 4.26 7.50
CA LYS A 217 -17.79 5.29 8.54
C LYS A 217 -18.33 6.62 8.04
N ILE A 218 -18.04 7.00 6.79
CA ILE A 218 -18.58 8.23 6.20
C ILE A 218 -20.11 8.16 6.10
N TRP A 219 -20.66 7.03 5.67
CA TRP A 219 -22.12 6.86 5.59
C TRP A 219 -22.77 6.87 6.97
N ASP A 220 -22.17 6.21 7.96
CA ASP A 220 -22.65 6.23 9.34
C ASP A 220 -22.64 7.66 9.91
N ASP A 221 -21.52 8.39 9.75
CA ASP A 221 -21.38 9.77 10.19
C ASP A 221 -22.38 10.69 9.46
N PHE A 222 -22.56 10.49 8.14
CA PHE A 222 -23.57 11.22 7.35
C PHE A 222 -24.96 11.03 7.93
N TRP A 223 -25.39 9.78 8.14
CA TRP A 223 -26.73 9.49 8.63
C TRP A 223 -26.93 10.00 10.05
N ASN A 224 -25.89 9.99 10.88
CA ASN A 224 -25.91 10.58 12.21
C ASN A 224 -26.10 12.10 12.15
N ILE A 225 -25.39 12.80 11.27
CA ILE A 225 -25.51 14.26 11.11
C ILE A 225 -26.88 14.61 10.51
N ALA A 226 -27.29 13.92 9.44
CA ALA A 226 -28.53 14.17 8.73
C ALA A 226 -29.81 13.97 9.57
N ASN A 227 -29.73 13.23 10.68
CA ASN A 227 -30.84 12.97 11.58
C ASN A 227 -30.69 13.65 12.95
N ASP A 228 -29.67 14.52 13.13
CA ASP A 228 -29.38 15.22 14.39
C ASP A 228 -29.30 16.73 14.11
N ASP A 229 -30.39 17.45 14.40
CA ASP A 229 -30.53 18.89 14.15
C ASP A 229 -29.44 19.75 14.81
N VAL A 230 -28.79 19.26 15.87
CA VAL A 230 -27.71 19.97 16.56
C VAL A 230 -26.39 19.79 15.81
N LYS A 231 -26.18 18.64 15.18
CA LYS A 231 -24.99 18.35 14.37
C LYS A 231 -25.10 18.84 12.92
N ALA A 232 -26.32 19.05 12.43
CA ALA A 232 -26.60 19.52 11.07
C ALA A 232 -26.43 21.04 10.88
N LYS A 233 -26.25 21.81 11.97
CA LYS A 233 -26.04 23.26 11.97
C LYS A 233 -24.57 23.62 12.11
#